data_AF-A0A948U5R0-F1
#
_entry.id   AF-A0A948U5R0-F1
#
_cell.length_a   1.000
_cell.length_b   1.000
_cell.length_c   1.000
_cell.angle_alpha   90.00
_cell.angle_beta   90.00
_cell.angle_gamma   90.00
#
_symmetry.space_group_name_H-M   'P 1'
#
loop_
_entity.id
_entity.type
_entity.pdbx_description
1 polymer ?
#
loop_
_entity_poly.entity_id
_entity_poly.type
_entity_poly.pdbx_seq_one_letter_code
_entity_poly.pdbx_strand_id
1 'polypeptide(L)'
;TNLRWTVYTTLTTVSFAIAGYVLSTLNSLDISVRITALFFAWFIQFFATFFYWWFHDLGHRLRRYLQQLESVLGFYRYTLRSKRPFPEQKILKAQIQFKFHCVVYAVTVLYLIGIILFAVIKTQLFTG
;
A
#
# COMPACT_ATOMS: atom_id res chain seq x y z
N THR A 1 -11.39 -0.26 -12.43
CA THR A 1 -11.26 -1.67 -12.01
C THR A 1 -9.98 -2.28 -12.54
N ASN A 2 -9.68 -2.16 -13.84
CA ASN A 2 -8.44 -2.70 -14.44
C ASN A 2 -7.16 -2.16 -13.78
N LEU A 3 -6.97 -0.83 -13.69
CA LEU A 3 -5.75 -0.25 -13.11
C LEU A 3 -5.45 -0.74 -11.67
N ARG A 4 -6.48 -0.84 -10.81
CA ARG A 4 -6.32 -1.31 -9.41
C ARG A 4 -5.82 -2.75 -9.37
N TRP A 5 -6.39 -3.62 -10.21
CA TRP A 5 -6.00 -5.03 -10.28
C TRP A 5 -4.63 -5.22 -10.92
N THR A 6 -4.32 -4.46 -11.97
CA THR A 6 -3.00 -4.44 -12.61
C THR A 6 -1.92 -4.01 -11.62
N VAL A 7 -2.11 -2.90 -10.89
CA VAL A 7 -1.12 -2.44 -9.90
C VAL A 7 -0.91 -3.48 -8.79
N TYR A 8 -1.99 -4.08 -8.28
CA TYR A 8 -1.89 -5.14 -7.28
C TYR A 8 -1.08 -6.33 -7.79
N THR A 9 -1.45 -6.89 -8.95
CA THR A 9 -0.79 -8.06 -9.53
C THR A 9 0.68 -7.79 -9.85
N THR A 10 1.01 -6.66 -10.46
CA THR A 10 2.41 -6.29 -10.74
C THR A 10 3.25 -6.23 -9.48
N LEU A 11 2.79 -5.53 -8.45
CA LEU A 11 3.54 -5.41 -7.19
C LEU A 11 3.68 -6.75 -6.47
N THR A 12 2.61 -7.56 -6.47
CA THR A 12 2.64 -8.91 -5.92
C THR A 12 3.64 -9.81 -6.66
N THR A 13 3.66 -9.77 -7.99
CA THR A 13 4.65 -10.52 -8.78
C THR A 13 6.09 -10.10 -8.47
N VAL A 14 6.34 -8.78 -8.35
CA VAL A 14 7.67 -8.26 -7.98
C VAL A 14 8.08 -8.75 -6.58
N SER A 15 7.17 -8.69 -5.61
CA SER A 15 7.40 -9.21 -4.26
C SER A 15 7.81 -10.69 -4.29
N PHE A 16 7.04 -11.54 -4.98
CA PHE A 16 7.33 -12.97 -5.08
C PHE A 16 8.61 -13.26 -5.86
N ALA A 17 8.93 -12.48 -6.89
CA ALA A 17 10.18 -12.62 -7.64
C ALA A 17 11.40 -12.35 -6.75
N ILE A 18 11.35 -11.29 -5.95
CA ILE A 18 12.42 -10.95 -4.99
C ILE A 18 12.55 -12.05 -3.94
N ALA A 19 11.45 -12.47 -3.33
CA ALA A 19 11.47 -13.55 -2.33
C ALA A 19 12.00 -14.86 -2.92
N GLY A 20 11.54 -15.25 -4.12
CA GLY A 20 11.98 -16.45 -4.83
C GLY A 20 13.47 -16.42 -5.17
N TYR A 21 13.99 -15.28 -5.64
CA TYR A 21 15.42 -15.10 -5.90
C TYR A 21 16.25 -15.28 -4.62
N VAL A 22 15.86 -14.65 -3.51
CA VAL A 22 16.56 -14.76 -2.23
C VAL A 22 16.53 -16.20 -1.70
N LEU A 23 15.40 -16.89 -1.83
CA LEU A 23 15.27 -18.29 -1.42
C LEU A 23 16.06 -19.25 -2.33
N SER A 24 16.20 -18.93 -3.62
CA SER A 24 17.03 -19.72 -4.54
C SER A 24 18.54 -19.57 -4.30
N THR A 25 18.94 -18.53 -3.56
CA THR A 25 20.34 -18.14 -3.31
C THR A 25 20.72 -18.25 -1.83
N LEU A 26 20.05 -19.14 -1.08
CA LEU A 26 20.14 -19.26 0.38
C LEU A 26 21.56 -19.44 0.92
N ASN A 27 22.49 -20.01 0.15
CA ASN A 27 23.87 -20.26 0.60
C ASN A 27 24.88 -19.24 0.07
N SER A 28 24.52 -18.39 -0.90
CA SER A 28 25.46 -17.47 -1.56
C SER A 28 25.36 -16.03 -1.09
N LEU A 29 24.25 -15.65 -0.44
CA LEU A 29 24.05 -14.29 0.09
C LEU A 29 24.35 -14.23 1.60
N ASP A 30 24.88 -13.09 2.05
CA ASP A 30 24.96 -12.76 3.48
C ASP A 30 23.55 -12.80 4.11
N ILE A 31 23.46 -13.30 5.35
CA ILE A 31 22.19 -13.40 6.08
C ILE A 31 21.50 -12.03 6.25
N SER A 32 22.28 -10.97 6.40
CA SER A 32 21.81 -9.59 6.53
C SER A 32 21.10 -9.13 5.26
N VAL A 33 21.67 -9.47 4.10
CA VAL A 33 21.11 -9.15 2.78
C VAL A 33 19.83 -9.94 2.54
N ARG A 34 19.82 -11.23 2.91
CA ARG A 34 18.63 -12.09 2.82
C ARG A 34 17.46 -11.55 3.64
N ILE A 35 17.70 -11.22 4.90
CA ILE A 35 16.67 -10.68 5.80
C ILE A 35 16.12 -9.36 5.26
N THR A 36 17.01 -8.44 4.84
CA THR A 36 16.61 -7.14 4.30
C THR A 36 15.78 -7.28 3.02
N ALA A 37 16.20 -8.14 2.10
CA ALA A 37 15.50 -8.36 0.84
C ALA A 37 14.13 -9.07 1.04
N LEU A 38 14.04 -10.03 1.96
CA LEU A 38 12.76 -10.66 2.32
C LEU A 38 11.81 -9.69 3.00
N PHE A 39 12.32 -8.84 3.90
CA PHE A 39 11.53 -7.77 4.51
C PHE A 39 11.02 -6.79 3.44
N PHE A 40 11.87 -6.41 2.48
CA PHE A 40 11.47 -5.54 1.38
C PHE A 40 10.42 -6.20 0.46
N ALA A 41 10.56 -7.49 0.15
CA ALA A 41 9.55 -8.25 -0.59
C ALA A 41 8.22 -8.27 0.16
N TRP A 42 8.22 -8.59 1.45
CA TRP A 42 7.02 -8.54 2.29
C TRP A 42 6.39 -7.15 2.28
N PHE A 43 7.21 -6.10 2.39
CA PHE A 43 6.75 -4.72 2.38
C PHE A 43 6.02 -4.35 1.09
N ILE A 44 6.56 -4.75 -0.08
CA ILE A 44 5.89 -4.55 -1.37
C ILE A 44 4.52 -5.24 -1.39
N GLN A 45 4.44 -6.48 -0.89
CA GLN A 45 3.18 -7.23 -0.86
C GLN A 45 2.15 -6.59 0.08
N PHE A 46 2.59 -6.13 1.24
CA PHE A 46 1.75 -5.40 2.18
C PHE A 46 1.20 -4.12 1.53
N PHE A 47 2.06 -3.33 0.89
CA PHE A 47 1.65 -2.13 0.18
C PHE A 47 0.66 -2.43 -0.96
N ALA A 48 0.91 -3.47 -1.77
CA ALA A 48 0.02 -3.88 -2.85
C ALA A 48 -1.38 -4.21 -2.33
N THR A 49 -1.45 -5.04 -1.28
CA THR A 49 -2.71 -5.48 -0.65
C THR A 49 -3.47 -4.31 -0.07
N PHE A 50 -2.77 -3.42 0.64
CA PHE A 50 -3.35 -2.20 1.20
C PHE A 50 -3.89 -1.29 0.09
N PHE A 51 -3.10 -1.02 -0.94
CA PHE A 51 -3.50 -0.17 -2.07
C PHE A 51 -4.74 -0.73 -2.78
N TYR A 52 -4.78 -2.05 -3.00
CA TYR A 52 -5.95 -2.70 -3.57
C TYR A 52 -7.21 -2.51 -2.70
N TRP A 53 -7.12 -2.81 -1.41
CA TRP A 53 -8.21 -2.64 -0.46
C TRP A 53 -8.68 -1.19 -0.37
N TRP A 54 -7.74 -0.26 -0.36
CA TRP A 54 -8.05 1.15 -0.24
C TRP A 54 -8.77 1.70 -1.47
N PHE A 55 -8.31 1.39 -2.68
CA PHE A 55 -9.03 1.75 -3.91
C PHE A 55 -10.39 1.05 -4.02
N HIS A 56 -10.53 -0.13 -3.41
CA HIS A 56 -11.81 -0.83 -3.32
C HIS A 56 -12.80 -0.10 -2.41
N ASP A 57 -12.40 0.24 -1.19
CA ASP A 57 -13.25 0.99 -0.25
C ASP A 57 -13.59 2.39 -0.78
N LEU A 58 -12.62 3.09 -1.36
CA LEU A 58 -12.85 4.41 -1.97
C LEU A 58 -13.89 4.33 -3.09
N GLY A 59 -13.81 3.29 -3.93
CA GLY A 59 -14.79 3.05 -4.99
C GLY A 59 -16.21 2.84 -4.45
N HIS A 60 -16.35 2.13 -3.33
CA HIS A 60 -17.66 1.92 -2.68
C HIS A 60 -18.21 3.17 -2.02
N ARG A 61 -17.37 3.96 -1.34
CA ARG A 61 -17.80 5.23 -0.74
C ARG A 61 -18.25 6.22 -1.80
N LEU A 62 -17.47 6.37 -2.87
CA LEU A 62 -17.83 7.23 -4.00
C LEU A 62 -19.12 6.75 -4.67
N ARG A 63 -19.29 5.43 -4.82
CA ARG A 63 -20.51 4.84 -5.38
C ARG A 63 -21.75 5.18 -4.54
N ARG A 64 -21.66 5.06 -3.21
CA ARG A 64 -22.75 5.40 -2.28
C ARG A 64 -23.07 6.89 -2.31
N TYR A 65 -22.05 7.74 -2.33
CA TYR A 65 -22.22 9.19 -2.43
C TYR A 65 -22.93 9.60 -3.74
N LEU A 66 -22.53 9.01 -4.88
CA LEU A 66 -23.19 9.26 -6.16
C LEU A 66 -24.66 8.84 -6.17
N GLN A 67 -25.02 7.74 -5.48
CA GLN A 67 -26.41 7.30 -5.33
C GLN A 67 -27.22 8.28 -4.45
N GLN A 68 -26.62 8.81 -3.40
CA GLN A 68 -27.27 9.83 -2.56
C GLN A 68 -27.53 11.12 -3.35
N LEU A 69 -26.54 11.61 -4.11
CA LEU A 69 -26.71 12.77 -4.99
C LEU A 69 -27.79 12.56 -6.06
N GLU A 70 -27.86 11.38 -6.66
CA GLU A 70 -28.89 11.00 -7.63
C GLU A 70 -30.29 11.06 -6.99
N SER A 71 -30.44 10.57 -5.74
CA SER A 71 -31.71 10.65 -5.02
C SER A 71 -32.13 12.07 -4.62
N VAL A 72 -31.17 12.95 -4.34
CA VAL A 72 -31.43 14.34 -3.91
C VAL A 72 -31.69 15.28 -5.09
N LEU A 73 -30.97 15.10 -6.19
CA LEU A 73 -31.01 16.03 -7.33
C LEU A 73 -31.86 15.53 -8.50
N GLY A 74 -32.34 14.28 -8.47
CA GLY A 74 -33.16 13.68 -9.54
C GLY A 74 -32.42 13.46 -10.87
N PHE A 75 -31.10 13.65 -10.91
CA PHE A 75 -30.28 13.45 -12.12
C PHE A 75 -29.70 12.04 -12.16
N TYR A 76 -29.86 11.37 -13.32
CA TYR A 76 -29.26 10.07 -13.60
C TYR A 76 -27.76 10.03 -13.31
N ARG A 77 -27.30 8.92 -12.73
CA ARG A 77 -25.90 8.62 -12.36
C ARG A 77 -24.82 8.94 -13.41
N TYR A 78 -25.19 8.89 -14.68
CA TYR A 78 -24.29 9.15 -15.81
C TYR A 78 -24.00 10.64 -16.02
N THR A 79 -24.96 11.52 -15.73
CA THR A 79 -24.83 12.97 -15.91
C THR A 79 -23.90 13.57 -14.85
N LEU A 80 -24.00 13.11 -13.59
CA LEU A 80 -23.14 13.53 -12.48
C LEU A 80 -21.67 13.08 -12.63
N ARG A 81 -21.42 11.98 -13.35
CA ARG A 81 -20.06 11.48 -13.61
C ARG A 81 -19.28 12.39 -14.58
N SER A 82 -19.99 13.13 -15.44
CA SER A 82 -19.42 13.96 -16.50
C SER A 82 -19.09 15.40 -16.07
N LYS A 83 -19.79 15.95 -15.08
CA LYS A 83 -19.64 17.34 -14.62
C LYS A 83 -18.88 17.41 -13.28
N ARG A 84 -17.55 17.52 -13.34
CA ARG A 84 -16.68 17.89 -12.20
C ARG A 84 -16.52 19.43 -12.19
N PRO A 85 -16.44 20.16 -11.06
CA PRO A 85 -15.90 19.77 -9.76
C PRO A 85 -16.81 20.16 -8.55
N PHE A 86 -17.04 19.24 -7.61
CA PHE A 86 -17.72 19.56 -6.35
C PHE A 86 -16.71 19.80 -5.21
N PRO A 87 -16.96 20.75 -4.29
CA PRO A 87 -16.04 21.13 -3.20
C PRO A 87 -15.65 19.95 -2.28
N GLU A 88 -16.48 18.91 -2.18
CA GLU A 88 -16.18 17.70 -1.42
C GLU A 88 -15.04 16.84 -2.00
N GLN A 89 -14.68 17.01 -3.28
CA GLN A 89 -13.46 16.37 -3.82
C GLN A 89 -12.19 16.86 -3.11
N LYS A 90 -12.16 18.10 -2.63
CA LYS A 90 -11.01 18.62 -1.87
C LYS A 90 -10.90 17.95 -0.49
N ILE A 91 -12.03 17.78 0.19
CA ILE A 91 -12.10 17.12 1.50
C ILE A 91 -11.71 15.63 1.37
N LEU A 92 -12.25 14.95 0.35
CA LEU A 92 -11.89 13.57 0.07
C LEU A 92 -10.40 13.44 -0.28
N LYS A 93 -9.85 14.34 -1.11
CA LYS A 93 -8.43 14.38 -1.44
C LYS A 93 -7.54 14.61 -0.21
N ALA A 94 -7.94 15.51 0.69
CA ALA A 94 -7.22 15.76 1.94
C ALA A 94 -7.26 14.55 2.88
N GLN A 95 -8.41 13.89 3.03
CA GLN A 95 -8.52 12.64 3.81
C GLN A 95 -7.68 11.51 3.19
N ILE A 96 -7.62 11.44 1.86
CA ILE A 96 -6.77 10.49 1.13
C ILE A 96 -5.30 10.76 1.41
N GLN A 97 -4.86 12.02 1.32
CA GLN A 97 -3.48 12.42 1.58
C GLN A 97 -3.08 12.17 3.04
N PHE A 98 -3.96 12.48 3.99
CA PHE A 98 -3.71 12.26 5.41
C PHE A 98 -3.57 10.75 5.73
N LYS A 99 -4.48 9.90 5.23
CA LYS A 99 -4.37 8.46 5.45
C LYS A 99 -3.14 7.85 4.79
N PHE A 100 -2.79 8.29 3.58
CA PHE A 100 -1.54 7.89 2.94
C PHE A 100 -0.32 8.28 3.78
N HIS A 101 -0.31 9.51 4.29
CA HIS A 101 0.77 10.02 5.12
C HIS A 101 0.91 9.22 6.42
N CYS A 102 -0.18 8.92 7.13
CA CYS A 102 -0.14 8.09 8.33
C CYS A 102 0.39 6.68 8.06
N VAL A 103 0.07 6.09 6.90
CA VAL A 103 0.54 4.74 6.53
C VAL A 103 2.01 4.75 6.15
N VAL A 104 2.45 5.70 5.32
CA VAL A 104 3.88 5.89 5.02
C VAL A 104 4.65 6.09 6.32
N TYR A 105 4.14 6.93 7.22
CA TYR A 105 4.74 7.15 8.53
C TYR A 105 4.83 5.88 9.37
N ALA A 106 3.73 5.11 9.52
CA ALA A 106 3.72 3.87 10.27
C ALA A 106 4.71 2.82 9.71
N VAL A 107 4.81 2.77 8.38
CA VAL A 107 5.78 1.92 7.67
C VAL A 107 7.22 2.36 7.95
N THR A 108 7.51 3.66 7.86
CA THR A 108 8.85 4.20 8.14
C THR A 108 9.26 3.93 9.58
N VAL A 109 8.32 4.04 10.52
CA VAL A 109 8.55 3.69 11.93
C VAL A 109 8.84 2.19 12.09
N LEU A 110 8.08 1.30 11.45
CA LEU A 110 8.35 -0.14 11.49
C LEU A 110 9.70 -0.51 10.87
N TYR A 111 10.08 0.16 9.78
CA TYR A 111 11.39 -0.01 9.16
C TYR A 111 12.54 0.43 10.08
N LEU A 112 12.40 1.59 10.73
CA LEU A 112 13.36 2.08 11.73
C LEU A 112 13.48 1.12 12.93
N ILE A 113 12.36 0.61 13.45
CA ILE A 113 12.35 -0.40 14.51
C ILE A 113 13.08 -1.66 14.04
N GLY A 114 12.84 -2.10 12.80
CA GLY A 114 13.53 -3.24 12.20
C GLY A 114 15.05 -3.05 12.12
N ILE A 115 15.52 -1.87 11.70
CA ILE A 115 16.96 -1.52 11.68
C ILE A 115 17.54 -1.55 13.10
N ILE A 116 16.86 -0.96 14.08
CA ILE A 116 17.33 -0.91 15.46
C ILE A 116 17.43 -2.32 16.04
N LEU A 117 16.39 -3.15 15.87
CA LEU A 117 16.40 -4.54 16.29
C LEU A 117 17.55 -5.33 15.63
N PHE A 118 17.77 -5.12 14.33
CA PHE A 118 18.87 -5.76 13.62
C PHE A 118 20.24 -5.31 14.14
N ALA A 119 20.42 -4.02 14.41
CA ALA A 119 21.65 -3.48 14.99
C ALA A 119 21.92 -4.04 16.40
N VAL A 120 20.88 -4.17 17.23
CA VAL A 120 20.96 -4.74 18.58
C VAL A 120 21.32 -6.24 18.54
N ILE A 121 20.69 -7.01 17.66
CA ILE A 121 21.00 -8.44 17.48
C ILE A 121 22.45 -8.59 17.02
N LYS A 122 22.90 -7.76 16.08
CA LYS A 122 24.28 -7.77 15.61
C LYS A 122 25.25 -7.47 16.74
N THR A 123 25.05 -6.41 17.53
CA THR A 123 25.96 -6.08 18.62
C THR A 123 26.02 -7.17 19.69
N GLN A 124 24.89 -7.79 20.05
CA GLN A 124 24.88 -8.90 21.01
C GLN A 124 25.65 -10.15 20.53
N LEU A 125 25.67 -10.42 19.23
CA LEU A 125 26.43 -11.53 18.64
C LEU A 125 27.95 -11.33 18.62
N PHE A 126 28.44 -10.09 18.71
CA PHE A 126 29.88 -9.77 18.66
C PHE A 126 30.50 -9.47 20.03
N THR A 127 29.69 -9.35 21.08
CA THR A 127 30.15 -9.08 22.46
C THR A 127 29.94 -10.26 23.43
N GLY A 128 29.42 -11.39 22.95
CA GLY A 128 29.16 -12.61 23.72
C GLY A 128 30.17 -13.72 23.44
#